data_AF-A0A5C9ECW5-F1
#
_entry.id   AF-A0A5C9ECW5-F1
#
_cell.length_a   1.000
_cell.length_b   1.000
_cell.length_c   1.000
_cell.angle_alpha   90.00
_cell.angle_beta   90.00
_cell.angle_gamma   90.00
#
_symmetry.space_group_name_H-M   'P 1'
#
loop_
_entity.id
_entity.type
_entity.pdbx_description
1 polymer ?
#
loop_
_entity_poly.entity_id
_entity_poly.type
_entity_poly.pdbx_seq_one_letter_code
_entity_poly.pdbx_strand_id
1 'polypeptide(L)'
;MQKDKYLDKNNHRRALGVHLTSSDIFLNYIFPTIENELCDYLWVDLFAGEGNLIFPLLDSIKEESRINFFKEHIFLSDIQEDMVIKCIKKAQKYGIPSEIARKNIIKRDNLQSYPPFLENKRFPIFHITNPPYLYLGYIRKHPETKKHLLYFERENEGYQDLYQIAMINDLRNEVNNLVYIIPSNFLFGSSVSNKFRSDFLYYYKINKMYIFETKIFEFTGTNILIGFFERKRTGKNEVINFEGIKFKKNERIIKRKYSLKPDYQFRAGSEFEEFLEKYRCKNPLKVNYYLQKKDLKHNDGDSDLLVIDTSCYASNEYLKKRLKVSKSLKEKVKSNILYVRTVDTGSYQGRVGLYNIHEDFGVEGIYVSGNTYRTSPIQIFIEPSISKKTQKTLRRFFNLILEHFREELDSEFLTTYKYSDAEYTRKYLGLTQTRKLIQTFPILDIIESDLEDLNKYIRQESIRELFSLLLDYT
;
A
#
# COMPACT_ATOMS: atom_id res chain seq x y z
N MET A 1 24.60 -27.84 -2.32
CA MET A 1 24.88 -27.36 -3.70
C MET A 1 23.66 -26.85 -4.47
N GLN A 2 22.59 -27.63 -4.73
CA GLN A 2 21.37 -27.08 -5.39
C GLN A 2 20.55 -26.15 -4.48
N LYS A 3 20.45 -26.46 -3.17
CA LYS A 3 19.75 -25.64 -2.17
C LYS A 3 20.43 -24.27 -1.97
N ASP A 4 21.77 -24.25 -1.95
CA ASP A 4 22.57 -23.04 -1.78
C ASP A 4 22.50 -22.12 -3.02
N LYS A 5 22.53 -22.69 -4.23
CA LYS A 5 22.29 -21.94 -5.48
C LYS A 5 20.87 -21.34 -5.55
N TYR A 6 19.88 -22.00 -4.96
CA TYR A 6 18.49 -21.51 -4.92
C TYR A 6 18.33 -20.36 -3.91
N LEU A 7 18.96 -20.47 -2.74
CA LEU A 7 19.04 -19.41 -1.73
C LEU A 7 19.78 -18.17 -2.26
N ASP A 8 20.90 -18.36 -2.96
CA ASP A 8 21.71 -17.28 -3.51
C ASP A 8 20.97 -16.51 -4.63
N LYS A 9 20.31 -17.22 -5.55
CA LYS A 9 19.43 -16.60 -6.56
C LYS A 9 18.26 -15.82 -5.96
N ASN A 10 17.66 -16.32 -4.88
CA ASN A 10 16.54 -15.65 -4.21
C ASN A 10 16.97 -14.39 -3.46
N ASN A 11 18.14 -14.44 -2.79
CA ASN A 11 18.74 -13.28 -2.14
C ASN A 11 19.14 -12.22 -3.17
N HIS A 12 19.71 -12.61 -4.30
CA HIS A 12 20.08 -11.70 -5.38
C HIS A 12 18.87 -10.99 -5.99
N ARG A 13 17.79 -11.71 -6.31
CA ARG A 13 16.55 -11.12 -6.85
C ARG A 13 15.89 -10.15 -5.87
N ARG A 14 15.80 -10.53 -4.59
CA ARG A 14 15.26 -9.65 -3.54
C ARG A 14 16.11 -8.40 -3.34
N ALA A 15 17.43 -8.51 -3.42
CA ALA A 15 18.33 -7.37 -3.32
C ALA A 15 18.17 -6.37 -4.48
N LEU A 16 17.68 -6.83 -5.64
CA LEU A 16 17.40 -5.98 -6.81
C LEU A 16 15.92 -5.56 -6.92
N GLY A 17 15.02 -6.15 -6.12
CA GLY A 17 13.58 -5.88 -6.20
C GLY A 17 12.91 -6.36 -7.50
N VAL A 18 13.56 -7.27 -8.25
CA VAL A 18 13.13 -7.68 -9.60
C VAL A 18 12.12 -8.82 -9.55
N HIS A 19 11.08 -8.74 -10.39
CA HIS A 19 10.04 -9.75 -10.54
C HIS A 19 9.83 -10.10 -12.01
N LEU A 20 10.03 -11.36 -12.38
CA LEU A 20 9.83 -11.81 -13.75
C LEU A 20 8.33 -11.88 -14.07
N THR A 21 7.95 -11.24 -15.16
CA THR A 21 6.55 -11.14 -15.63
C THR A 21 6.26 -12.20 -16.69
N SER A 22 5.13 -12.90 -16.58
CA SER A 22 4.67 -13.81 -17.66
C SER A 22 4.16 -12.99 -18.85
N SER A 23 4.35 -13.51 -20.07
CA SER A 23 3.72 -12.93 -21.27
C SER A 23 2.19 -13.01 -21.22
N ASP A 24 1.60 -13.92 -20.43
CA ASP A 24 0.14 -13.99 -20.26
C ASP A 24 -0.44 -12.71 -19.64
N ILE A 25 0.31 -12.06 -18.75
CA ILE A 25 -0.11 -10.79 -18.14
C ILE A 25 -0.23 -9.71 -19.22
N PHE A 26 0.75 -9.66 -20.13
CA PHE A 26 0.71 -8.75 -21.26
C PHE A 26 -0.46 -9.06 -22.18
N LEU A 27 -0.56 -10.31 -22.65
CA LEU A 27 -1.56 -10.73 -23.63
C LEU A 27 -3.00 -10.58 -23.11
N ASN A 28 -3.24 -10.85 -21.83
CA ASN A 28 -4.60 -10.81 -21.27
C ASN A 28 -5.05 -9.41 -20.83
N TYR A 29 -4.12 -8.57 -20.36
CA TYR A 29 -4.49 -7.32 -19.69
C TYR A 29 -3.98 -6.05 -20.38
N ILE A 30 -2.88 -6.12 -21.12
CA ILE A 30 -2.22 -4.95 -21.73
C ILE A 30 -2.46 -4.92 -23.23
N PHE A 31 -2.12 -6.00 -23.93
CA PHE A 31 -2.23 -6.10 -25.39
C PHE A 31 -3.60 -5.70 -25.95
N PRO A 32 -4.74 -6.13 -25.37
CA PRO A 32 -6.07 -5.79 -25.92
C PRO A 32 -6.38 -4.29 -25.89
N THR A 33 -5.62 -3.50 -25.13
CA THR A 33 -5.82 -2.03 -25.07
C THR A 33 -4.97 -1.26 -26.08
N ILE A 34 -3.96 -1.89 -26.69
CA ILE A 34 -2.97 -1.22 -27.55
C ILE A 34 -2.85 -1.86 -28.94
N GLU A 35 -3.50 -2.99 -29.19
CA GLU A 35 -3.34 -3.80 -30.42
C GLU A 35 -3.59 -3.03 -31.73
N ASN A 36 -4.39 -1.97 -31.68
CA ASN A 36 -4.75 -1.17 -32.86
C ASN A 36 -3.81 0.01 -33.13
N GLU A 37 -2.80 0.25 -32.28
CA GLU A 37 -1.93 1.44 -32.33
C GLU A 37 -0.44 1.08 -32.46
N LEU A 38 -0.13 -0.17 -32.81
CA LEU A 38 1.25 -0.71 -32.76
C LEU A 38 2.26 0.09 -33.58
N CYS A 39 1.85 0.66 -34.71
CA CYS A 39 2.72 1.41 -35.61
C CYS A 39 2.84 2.91 -35.27
N ASP A 40 2.11 3.38 -34.26
CA ASP A 40 2.05 4.81 -33.92
C ASP A 40 3.03 5.21 -32.81
N TYR A 41 3.60 4.22 -32.11
CA TYR A 41 4.40 4.44 -30.90
C TYR A 41 5.75 3.75 -30.93
N LEU A 42 6.67 4.25 -30.10
CA LEU A 42 7.81 3.46 -29.60
C LEU A 42 7.36 2.67 -28.38
N TRP A 43 7.49 1.35 -28.46
CA TRP A 43 7.25 0.41 -27.37
C TRP A 43 8.54 0.21 -26.59
N VAL A 44 8.54 0.75 -25.38
CA VAL A 44 9.72 0.79 -24.52
C VAL A 44 9.48 -0.06 -23.28
N ASP A 45 10.50 -0.80 -22.85
CA ASP A 45 10.59 -1.38 -21.50
C ASP A 45 11.98 -1.13 -20.93
N LEU A 46 12.06 -0.25 -19.93
CA LEU A 46 13.31 0.13 -19.27
C LEU A 46 13.72 -0.82 -18.13
N PHE A 47 12.91 -1.83 -17.83
CA PHE A 47 13.20 -2.85 -16.83
C PHE A 47 12.85 -4.22 -17.40
N ALA A 48 13.38 -4.48 -18.60
CA ALA A 48 12.84 -5.48 -19.51
C ALA A 48 12.89 -6.92 -19.00
N GLY A 49 13.84 -7.26 -18.11
CA GLY A 49 14.09 -8.65 -17.74
C GLY A 49 14.32 -9.50 -18.99
N GLU A 50 13.41 -10.45 -19.27
CA GLU A 50 13.45 -11.31 -20.46
C GLU A 50 12.61 -10.76 -21.65
N GLY A 51 12.10 -9.52 -21.54
CA GLY A 51 11.34 -8.80 -22.55
C GLY A 51 9.91 -9.31 -22.72
N ASN A 52 9.36 -9.97 -21.69
CA ASN A 52 8.05 -10.65 -21.76
C ASN A 52 6.86 -9.70 -21.92
N LEU A 53 7.04 -8.40 -21.64
CA LEU A 53 6.02 -7.36 -21.78
C LEU A 53 6.02 -6.66 -23.15
N ILE A 54 7.03 -6.90 -24.00
CA ILE A 54 7.14 -6.22 -25.30
C ILE A 54 7.25 -7.21 -26.45
N PHE A 55 8.04 -8.27 -26.33
CA PHE A 55 8.22 -9.24 -27.42
C PHE A 55 6.92 -9.84 -27.98
N PRO A 56 5.86 -10.12 -27.18
CA PRO A 56 4.61 -10.63 -27.74
C PRO A 56 3.94 -9.70 -28.76
N LEU A 57 4.31 -8.40 -28.83
CA LEU A 57 3.87 -7.51 -29.90
C LEU A 57 4.24 -8.04 -31.29
N LEU A 58 5.41 -8.68 -31.42
CA LEU A 58 5.90 -9.21 -32.70
C LEU A 58 5.05 -10.37 -33.23
N ASP A 59 4.26 -11.03 -32.38
CA ASP A 59 3.32 -12.07 -32.81
C ASP A 59 2.20 -11.49 -33.69
N SER A 60 1.90 -10.19 -33.52
CA SER A 60 0.89 -9.48 -34.30
C SER A 60 1.46 -8.75 -35.52
N ILE A 61 2.77 -8.79 -35.71
CA ILE A 61 3.46 -8.19 -36.85
C ILE A 61 3.83 -9.28 -37.85
N LYS A 62 3.50 -9.05 -39.13
CA LYS A 62 3.87 -9.96 -40.23
C LYS A 62 5.38 -10.21 -40.25
N GLU A 63 5.79 -11.44 -40.52
CA GLU A 63 7.17 -11.89 -40.36
C GLU A 63 8.16 -11.04 -41.17
N GLU A 64 7.80 -10.70 -42.41
CA GLU A 64 8.59 -9.87 -43.32
C GLU A 64 8.79 -8.43 -42.83
N SER A 65 7.92 -7.95 -41.93
CA SER A 65 7.95 -6.60 -41.37
C SER A 65 8.60 -6.54 -39.99
N ARG A 66 8.79 -7.68 -39.31
CA ARG A 66 9.29 -7.73 -37.92
C ARG A 66 10.63 -7.04 -37.73
N ILE A 67 11.56 -7.18 -38.67
CA ILE A 67 12.90 -6.57 -38.55
C ILE A 67 12.81 -5.05 -38.54
N ASN A 68 12.08 -4.47 -39.51
CA ASN A 68 11.90 -3.03 -39.60
C ASN A 68 11.09 -2.50 -38.43
N PHE A 69 10.00 -3.20 -38.08
CA PHE A 69 9.18 -2.82 -36.92
C PHE A 69 10.02 -2.81 -35.64
N PHE A 70 10.75 -3.88 -35.34
CA PHE A 70 11.60 -3.95 -34.15
C PHE A 70 12.64 -2.83 -34.11
N LYS A 71 13.32 -2.58 -35.24
CA LYS A 71 14.35 -1.56 -35.36
C LYS A 71 13.81 -0.16 -35.06
N GLU A 72 12.62 0.17 -35.58
CA GLU A 72 12.06 1.52 -35.50
C GLU A 72 11.17 1.73 -34.27
N HIS A 73 10.53 0.68 -33.75
CA HIS A 73 9.49 0.78 -32.72
C HIS A 73 9.82 0.12 -31.38
N ILE A 74 10.80 -0.78 -31.26
CA ILE A 74 11.04 -1.50 -29.98
C ILE A 74 12.38 -1.10 -29.38
N PHE A 75 12.38 -0.68 -28.10
CA PHE A 75 13.59 -0.42 -27.32
C PHE A 75 13.50 -1.04 -25.93
N LEU A 76 14.50 -1.82 -25.55
CA LEU A 76 14.54 -2.53 -24.28
C LEU A 76 15.82 -2.24 -23.53
N SER A 77 15.77 -2.21 -22.20
CA SER A 77 16.97 -2.19 -21.38
C SER A 77 16.78 -2.82 -20.02
N ASP A 78 17.89 -3.30 -19.45
CA ASP A 78 17.94 -3.83 -18.09
C ASP A 78 19.34 -3.57 -17.50
N ILE A 79 19.44 -3.49 -16.17
CA ILE A 79 20.73 -3.34 -15.49
C ILE A 79 21.52 -4.65 -15.45
N GLN A 80 20.82 -5.78 -15.54
CA GLN A 80 21.38 -7.12 -15.48
C GLN A 80 21.82 -7.60 -16.87
N GLU A 81 23.11 -7.93 -17.00
CA GLU A 81 23.72 -8.41 -18.25
C GLU A 81 23.06 -9.70 -18.76
N ASP A 82 22.74 -10.63 -17.86
CA ASP A 82 22.14 -11.91 -18.23
C ASP A 82 20.72 -11.74 -18.80
N MET A 83 19.97 -10.76 -18.30
CA MET A 83 18.65 -10.37 -18.81
C MET A 83 18.76 -9.77 -20.21
N VAL A 84 19.70 -8.85 -20.44
CA VAL A 84 19.99 -8.29 -21.76
C VAL A 84 20.37 -9.37 -22.78
N ILE A 85 21.24 -10.31 -22.40
CA ILE A 85 21.64 -11.43 -23.27
C ILE A 85 20.43 -12.32 -23.61
N LYS A 86 19.54 -12.59 -22.64
CA LYS A 86 18.31 -13.36 -22.88
C LYS A 86 17.35 -12.62 -23.81
N CYS A 87 17.17 -11.32 -23.63
CA CYS A 87 16.38 -10.48 -24.52
C CYS A 87 16.90 -10.54 -25.97
N ILE A 88 18.22 -10.40 -26.17
CA ILE A 88 18.83 -10.49 -27.51
C ILE A 88 18.58 -11.87 -28.12
N LYS A 89 18.79 -12.95 -27.37
CA LYS A 89 18.50 -14.32 -27.84
C LYS A 89 17.02 -14.51 -28.18
N LYS A 90 16.12 -13.88 -27.43
CA LYS A 90 14.68 -13.94 -27.69
C LYS A 90 14.31 -13.17 -28.96
N ALA A 91 14.88 -11.99 -29.19
CA ALA A 91 14.73 -11.25 -30.43
C ALA A 91 15.18 -12.08 -31.65
N GLN A 92 16.31 -12.79 -31.54
CA GLN A 92 16.78 -13.69 -32.60
C GLN A 92 15.79 -14.82 -32.92
N LYS A 93 15.07 -15.35 -31.92
CA LYS A 93 14.01 -16.35 -32.14
C LYS A 93 12.82 -15.79 -32.93
N TYR A 94 12.59 -14.48 -32.88
CA TYR A 94 11.61 -13.77 -33.71
C TYR A 94 12.14 -13.39 -35.10
N GLY A 95 13.32 -13.87 -35.48
CA GLY A 95 13.94 -13.55 -36.78
C GLY A 95 14.71 -12.23 -36.82
N ILE A 96 14.89 -11.55 -35.67
CA ILE A 96 15.64 -10.29 -35.61
C ILE A 96 17.16 -10.57 -35.63
N PRO A 97 17.92 -10.02 -36.58
CA PRO A 97 19.38 -10.16 -36.60
C PRO A 97 20.03 -9.66 -35.31
N SER A 98 21.06 -10.37 -34.81
CA SER A 98 21.71 -10.01 -33.54
C SER A 98 22.28 -8.60 -33.55
N GLU A 99 22.77 -8.10 -34.69
CA GLU A 99 23.31 -6.74 -34.80
C GLU A 99 22.24 -5.68 -34.55
N ILE A 100 21.02 -5.89 -35.08
CA ILE A 100 19.87 -5.01 -34.88
C ILE A 100 19.38 -5.13 -33.43
N ALA A 101 19.25 -6.36 -32.92
CA ALA A 101 18.85 -6.61 -31.54
C ALA A 101 19.76 -5.87 -30.53
N ARG A 102 21.08 -5.89 -30.74
CA ARG A 102 22.06 -5.22 -29.85
C ARG A 102 22.01 -3.69 -29.90
N LYS A 103 21.49 -3.10 -30.98
CA LYS A 103 21.31 -1.64 -31.08
C LYS A 103 20.11 -1.15 -30.25
N ASN A 104 19.10 -2.00 -30.09
CA ASN A 104 17.84 -1.63 -29.42
C ASN A 104 17.67 -2.26 -28.03
N ILE A 105 18.51 -3.24 -27.67
CA ILE A 105 18.50 -3.91 -26.35
C ILE A 105 19.82 -3.60 -25.64
N ILE A 106 19.76 -2.75 -24.61
CA ILE A 106 20.96 -2.14 -24.01
C ILE A 106 21.03 -2.43 -22.51
N LYS A 107 22.23 -2.69 -21.99
CA LYS A 107 22.47 -2.74 -20.55
C LYS A 107 22.57 -1.34 -19.96
N ARG A 108 21.69 -1.01 -19.01
CA ARG A 108 21.64 0.34 -18.42
C ARG A 108 20.98 0.35 -17.04
N ASP A 109 21.43 1.26 -16.20
CA ASP A 109 20.73 1.65 -14.97
C ASP A 109 19.73 2.79 -15.26
N ASN A 110 18.47 2.43 -15.45
CA ASN A 110 17.39 3.37 -15.75
C ASN A 110 16.80 4.05 -14.51
N LEU A 111 17.14 3.59 -13.29
CA LEU A 111 16.81 4.33 -12.06
C LEU A 111 17.74 5.53 -11.90
N GLN A 112 19.01 5.39 -12.28
CA GLN A 112 19.99 6.47 -12.20
C GLN A 112 19.70 7.60 -13.20
N SER A 113 19.35 7.28 -14.45
CA SER A 113 19.07 8.28 -15.47
C SER A 113 18.26 7.73 -16.63
N TYR A 114 17.36 8.56 -17.17
CA TYR A 114 16.59 8.24 -18.37
C TYR A 114 17.51 8.04 -19.59
N PRO A 115 17.20 7.13 -20.53
CA PRO A 115 18.05 6.85 -21.69
C PRO A 115 18.04 7.97 -22.74
N PRO A 116 19.18 8.63 -23.02
CA PRO A 116 19.24 9.70 -24.02
C PRO A 116 18.95 9.21 -25.44
N PHE A 117 19.14 7.91 -25.70
CA PHE A 117 18.86 7.34 -27.02
C PHE A 117 17.37 7.31 -27.36
N LEU A 118 16.46 7.58 -26.40
CA LEU A 118 15.04 7.76 -26.66
C LEU A 118 14.66 9.19 -26.98
N GLU A 119 15.57 10.15 -26.78
CA GLU A 119 15.36 11.55 -27.15
C GLU A 119 15.28 11.70 -28.67
N ASN A 120 14.47 12.66 -29.13
CA ASN A 120 14.34 13.02 -30.55
C ASN A 120 13.92 11.88 -31.49
N LYS A 121 13.28 10.84 -30.95
CA LYS A 121 12.72 9.77 -31.77
C LYS A 121 11.46 10.25 -32.51
N ARG A 122 11.24 9.67 -33.69
CA ARG A 122 10.13 10.04 -34.58
C ARG A 122 8.76 9.78 -33.97
N PHE A 123 8.62 8.69 -33.23
CA PHE A 123 7.33 8.26 -32.67
C PHE A 123 7.25 8.65 -31.18
N PRO A 124 6.05 8.99 -30.69
CA PRO A 124 5.81 9.17 -29.27
C PRO A 124 6.13 7.88 -28.49
N ILE A 125 6.60 8.04 -27.25
CA ILE A 125 6.98 6.92 -26.38
C ILE A 125 5.76 6.37 -25.66
N PHE A 126 5.65 5.04 -25.67
CA PHE A 126 4.74 4.25 -24.87
C PHE A 126 5.57 3.27 -24.02
N HIS A 127 5.67 3.55 -22.72
CA HIS A 127 6.48 2.75 -21.81
C HIS A 127 5.61 1.70 -21.10
N ILE A 128 5.89 0.42 -21.36
CA ILE A 128 5.22 -0.73 -20.73
C ILE A 128 6.25 -1.49 -19.91
N THR A 129 6.09 -1.52 -18.60
CA THR A 129 7.12 -2.13 -17.75
C THR A 129 6.60 -2.67 -16.41
N ASN A 130 7.41 -3.53 -15.81
CA ASN A 130 7.33 -3.97 -14.43
C ASN A 130 8.63 -3.55 -13.71
N PRO A 131 8.73 -2.31 -13.19
CA PRO A 131 9.95 -1.81 -12.58
C PRO A 131 10.26 -2.57 -11.28
N PRO A 132 11.49 -2.45 -10.74
CA PRO A 132 11.81 -3.04 -9.44
C PRO A 132 11.00 -2.41 -8.30
N TYR A 133 10.58 -3.23 -7.34
CA TYR A 133 9.91 -2.76 -6.11
C TYR A 133 10.80 -3.04 -4.90
N LEU A 134 11.21 -1.99 -4.20
CA LEU A 134 11.99 -2.14 -2.98
C LEU A 134 11.81 -0.93 -2.06
N TYR A 135 11.04 -1.13 -1.00
CA TYR A 135 10.72 -0.10 -0.03
C TYR A 135 11.98 0.44 0.69
N LEU A 136 12.10 1.76 0.78
CA LEU A 136 13.23 2.48 1.40
C LEU A 136 13.50 2.03 2.85
N GLY A 137 12.45 1.72 3.60
CA GLY A 137 12.61 1.19 4.96
C GLY A 137 13.22 -0.22 5.02
N TYR A 138 13.05 -1.03 3.97
CA TYR A 138 13.79 -2.29 3.82
C TYR A 138 15.24 -1.99 3.45
N ILE A 139 15.46 -1.09 2.48
CA ILE A 139 16.79 -0.70 1.99
C ILE A 139 17.71 -0.25 3.14
N ARG A 140 17.20 0.59 4.03
CA ARG A 140 17.96 1.11 5.18
C ARG A 140 18.40 0.03 6.18
N LYS A 141 17.65 -1.07 6.28
CA LYS A 141 17.87 -2.13 7.27
C LYS A 141 18.80 -3.24 6.80
N HIS A 142 18.98 -3.40 5.49
CA HIS A 142 19.67 -4.56 4.90
C HIS A 142 20.95 -4.12 4.17
N PRO A 143 22.15 -4.50 4.66
CA PRO A 143 23.43 -4.05 4.13
C PRO A 143 23.59 -4.18 2.60
N GLU A 144 23.13 -5.30 2.03
CA GLU A 144 23.24 -5.65 0.61
C GLU A 144 22.45 -4.72 -0.31
N THR A 145 21.46 -4.00 0.24
CA THR A 145 20.59 -3.09 -0.53
C THR A 145 20.96 -1.62 -0.37
N LYS A 146 21.86 -1.27 0.57
CA LYS A 146 22.17 0.12 0.92
C LYS A 146 22.66 0.98 -0.24
N LYS A 147 23.28 0.38 -1.26
CA LYS A 147 23.69 1.09 -2.49
C LYS A 147 22.52 1.82 -3.16
N HIS A 148 21.30 1.31 -3.04
CA HIS A 148 20.10 1.90 -3.64
C HIS A 148 19.64 3.18 -2.93
N LEU A 149 20.20 3.54 -1.77
CA LEU A 149 19.87 4.79 -1.08
C LEU A 149 20.14 6.02 -1.95
N LEU A 150 21.16 5.96 -2.82
CA LEU A 150 21.52 7.06 -3.72
C LEU A 150 20.36 7.49 -4.62
N TYR A 151 19.44 6.57 -4.98
CA TYR A 151 18.30 6.89 -5.83
C TYR A 151 17.25 7.75 -5.14
N PHE A 152 17.29 7.88 -3.80
CA PHE A 152 16.32 8.63 -3.00
C PHE A 152 16.86 9.99 -2.52
N GLU A 153 18.03 10.39 -3.01
CA GLU A 153 18.67 11.66 -2.66
C GLU A 153 18.21 12.81 -3.59
N ARG A 154 18.47 14.06 -3.18
CA ARG A 154 18.24 15.27 -3.98
C ARG A 154 16.77 15.41 -4.41
N GLU A 155 16.51 15.53 -5.71
CA GLU A 155 15.17 15.68 -6.28
C GLU A 155 14.24 14.48 -6.04
N ASN A 156 14.78 13.35 -5.58
CA ASN A 156 14.01 12.16 -5.22
C ASN A 156 13.68 12.07 -3.72
N GLU A 157 14.04 13.09 -2.94
CA GLU A 157 13.72 13.16 -1.52
C GLU A 157 12.21 13.06 -1.28
N GLY A 158 11.86 12.26 -0.28
CA GLY A 158 10.47 11.99 0.12
C GLY A 158 9.82 10.79 -0.58
N TYR A 159 10.36 10.31 -1.70
CA TYR A 159 9.94 9.02 -2.28
C TYR A 159 10.42 7.85 -1.42
N GLN A 160 9.72 6.73 -1.52
CA GLN A 160 9.83 5.63 -0.57
C GLN A 160 9.98 4.25 -1.22
N ASP A 161 9.90 4.13 -2.54
CA ASP A 161 10.06 2.85 -3.26
C ASP A 161 10.71 3.06 -4.63
N LEU A 162 11.42 2.05 -5.15
CA LEU A 162 12.16 2.15 -6.43
C LEU A 162 11.24 2.36 -7.64
N TYR A 163 10.04 1.77 -7.65
CA TYR A 163 9.09 2.00 -8.75
C TYR A 163 8.66 3.47 -8.85
N GLN A 164 8.64 4.18 -7.71
CA GLN A 164 8.32 5.62 -7.70
C GLN A 164 9.40 6.39 -8.43
N ILE A 165 10.67 6.02 -8.23
CA ILE A 165 11.81 6.62 -8.94
C ILE A 165 11.68 6.37 -10.45
N ALA A 166 11.38 5.13 -10.86
CA ALA A 166 11.17 4.79 -12.27
C ALA A 166 10.09 5.67 -12.93
N MET A 167 8.92 5.79 -12.29
CA MET A 167 7.81 6.59 -12.81
C MET A 167 8.09 8.11 -12.79
N ILE A 168 8.85 8.60 -11.80
CA ILE A 168 9.27 10.01 -11.76
C ILE A 168 10.30 10.31 -12.85
N ASN A 169 11.18 9.35 -13.20
CA ASN A 169 12.07 9.50 -14.35
C ASN A 169 11.27 9.67 -15.64
N ASP A 170 10.24 8.86 -15.88
CA ASP A 170 9.34 9.05 -17.03
C ASP A 170 8.60 10.39 -17.00
N LEU A 171 8.14 10.82 -15.83
CA LEU A 171 7.48 12.12 -15.66
C LEU A 171 8.38 13.29 -16.06
N ARG A 172 9.65 13.27 -15.62
CA ARG A 172 10.65 14.31 -15.92
C ARG A 172 11.06 14.33 -17.39
N ASN A 173 10.89 13.21 -18.09
CA ASN A 173 11.21 13.07 -19.52
C ASN A 173 9.97 13.07 -20.40
N GLU A 174 8.85 13.59 -19.88
CA GLU A 174 7.62 13.86 -20.63
C GLU A 174 7.06 12.67 -21.42
N VAL A 175 7.22 11.46 -20.91
CA VAL A 175 6.65 10.27 -21.54
C VAL A 175 5.12 10.38 -21.57
N ASN A 176 4.51 10.13 -22.72
CA ASN A 176 3.08 10.40 -22.89
C ASN A 176 2.19 9.28 -22.34
N ASN A 177 2.52 8.03 -22.67
CA ASN A 177 1.70 6.87 -22.35
C ASN A 177 2.48 5.86 -21.54
N LEU A 178 1.90 5.42 -20.42
CA LEU A 178 2.52 4.50 -19.48
C LEU A 178 1.59 3.35 -19.15
N VAL A 179 2.12 2.13 -19.20
CA VAL A 179 1.51 0.95 -18.57
C VAL A 179 2.48 0.38 -17.56
N TYR A 180 2.12 0.50 -16.30
CA TYR A 180 3.00 0.15 -15.20
C TYR A 180 2.37 -0.93 -14.33
N ILE A 181 3.11 -2.02 -14.16
CA ILE A 181 2.81 -3.00 -13.12
C ILE A 181 3.48 -2.51 -11.85
N ILE A 182 2.73 -2.16 -10.80
CA ILE A 182 3.28 -1.57 -9.55
C ILE A 182 2.53 -2.05 -8.30
N PRO A 183 3.07 -1.86 -7.08
CA PRO A 183 2.36 -2.18 -5.85
C PRO A 183 0.98 -1.48 -5.76
N SER A 184 -0.05 -2.21 -5.35
CA SER A 184 -1.41 -1.69 -5.13
C SER A 184 -1.49 -0.60 -4.06
N ASN A 185 -0.49 -0.53 -3.17
CA ASN A 185 -0.33 0.57 -2.22
C ASN A 185 0.01 1.91 -2.89
N PHE A 186 0.21 1.95 -4.21
CA PHE A 186 0.04 3.19 -4.98
C PHE A 186 -1.33 3.80 -4.69
N LEU A 187 -2.44 3.06 -4.85
CA LEU A 187 -3.81 3.55 -4.60
C LEU A 187 -4.18 3.59 -3.11
N PHE A 188 -3.86 2.52 -2.38
CA PHE A 188 -4.42 2.27 -1.05
C PHE A 188 -3.49 2.70 0.09
N GLY A 189 -2.20 2.86 -0.22
CA GLY A 189 -1.18 3.23 0.75
C GLY A 189 -1.40 4.63 1.29
N SER A 190 -1.15 4.80 2.59
CA SER A 190 -1.12 6.12 3.22
C SER A 190 0.25 6.77 3.01
N SER A 191 0.98 7.09 4.08
CA SER A 191 2.17 7.95 4.08
C SER A 191 3.27 7.58 3.08
N VAL A 192 3.36 6.31 2.65
CA VAL A 192 4.38 5.81 1.72
C VAL A 192 4.17 6.32 0.28
N SER A 193 2.94 6.63 -0.12
CA SER A 193 2.61 6.95 -1.52
C SER A 193 2.03 8.35 -1.70
N ASN A 194 1.86 9.13 -0.63
CA ASN A 194 1.19 10.44 -0.66
C ASN A 194 1.93 11.43 -1.57
N LYS A 195 3.22 11.70 -1.27
CA LYS A 195 4.04 12.63 -2.06
C LYS A 195 4.10 12.20 -3.53
N PHE A 196 4.46 10.93 -3.76
CA PHE A 196 4.57 10.38 -5.11
C PHE A 196 3.28 10.55 -5.92
N ARG A 197 2.11 10.23 -5.34
CA ARG A 197 0.83 10.43 -6.03
C ARG A 197 0.54 11.88 -6.34
N SER A 198 0.74 12.79 -5.38
CA SER A 198 0.52 14.21 -5.62
C SER A 198 1.40 14.73 -6.76
N ASP A 199 2.69 14.37 -6.77
CA ASP A 199 3.63 14.81 -7.80
C ASP A 199 3.29 14.18 -9.16
N PHE A 200 3.00 12.88 -9.18
CA PHE A 200 2.76 12.14 -10.42
C PHE A 200 1.38 12.43 -11.04
N LEU A 201 0.31 12.38 -10.25
CA LEU A 201 -1.07 12.54 -10.72
C LEU A 201 -1.46 14.01 -10.98
N TYR A 202 -0.63 14.96 -10.57
CA TYR A 202 -0.72 16.32 -11.08
C TYR A 202 -0.52 16.35 -12.60
N TYR A 203 0.39 15.54 -13.14
CA TYR A 203 0.73 15.49 -14.56
C TYR A 203 0.12 14.33 -15.33
N TYR A 204 -0.38 13.28 -14.67
CA TYR A 204 -0.97 12.11 -15.33
C TYR A 204 -2.42 11.88 -14.89
N LYS A 205 -3.26 11.45 -15.84
CA LYS A 205 -4.57 10.83 -15.54
C LYS A 205 -4.44 9.31 -15.52
N ILE A 206 -5.39 8.67 -14.87
CA ILE A 206 -5.54 7.21 -14.88
C ILE A 206 -6.68 6.89 -15.84
N ASN A 207 -6.40 6.10 -16.87
CA ASN A 207 -7.42 5.67 -17.83
C ASN A 207 -8.12 4.40 -17.32
N LYS A 208 -7.35 3.45 -16.78
CA LYS A 208 -7.85 2.15 -16.31
C LYS A 208 -6.88 1.53 -15.31
N MET A 209 -7.39 0.66 -14.44
CA MET A 209 -6.55 -0.21 -13.62
C MET A 209 -7.06 -1.65 -13.54
N TYR A 210 -6.14 -2.60 -13.53
CA TYR A 210 -6.39 -3.97 -13.07
C TYR A 210 -5.71 -4.15 -11.71
N ILE A 211 -6.46 -4.57 -10.68
CA ILE A 211 -5.98 -4.65 -9.29
C ILE A 211 -6.03 -6.11 -8.86
N PHE A 212 -4.90 -6.64 -8.39
CA PHE A 212 -4.80 -8.05 -8.06
C PHE A 212 -4.56 -8.24 -6.56
N GLU A 213 -5.55 -8.86 -5.92
CA GLU A 213 -5.47 -9.34 -4.55
C GLU A 213 -5.05 -10.82 -4.45
N THR A 214 -4.84 -11.45 -5.60
CA THR A 214 -4.25 -12.78 -5.73
C THR A 214 -2.79 -12.67 -6.12
N LYS A 215 -2.01 -13.68 -5.72
CA LYS A 215 -0.58 -13.74 -6.02
C LYS A 215 -0.40 -14.07 -7.51
N ILE A 216 0.08 -13.11 -8.29
CA ILE A 216 0.42 -13.33 -9.71
C ILE A 216 1.88 -13.72 -9.89
N PHE A 217 2.79 -13.19 -9.07
CA PHE A 217 4.21 -13.50 -9.16
C PHE A 217 4.61 -14.46 -8.05
N GLU A 218 5.37 -15.50 -8.39
CA GLU A 218 5.78 -16.56 -7.46
C GLU A 218 6.58 -16.02 -6.26
N PHE A 219 7.31 -14.91 -6.43
CA PHE A 219 8.27 -14.39 -5.43
C PHE A 219 7.93 -13.02 -4.84
N THR A 220 6.75 -12.44 -5.13
CA THR A 220 6.34 -11.16 -4.53
C THR A 220 5.58 -11.39 -3.23
N GLY A 221 5.80 -10.50 -2.27
CA GLY A 221 5.04 -10.39 -1.02
C GLY A 221 3.98 -9.28 -1.05
N THR A 222 3.76 -8.62 -2.18
CA THR A 222 2.94 -7.40 -2.28
C THR A 222 1.89 -7.50 -3.37
N ASN A 223 0.63 -7.22 -3.02
CA ASN A 223 -0.48 -7.06 -3.97
C ASN A 223 -0.15 -5.98 -5.01
N ILE A 224 -0.38 -6.26 -6.29
CA ILE A 224 0.00 -5.38 -7.40
C ILE A 224 -1.23 -4.85 -8.14
N LEU A 225 -1.01 -3.84 -8.96
CA LEU A 225 -1.93 -3.38 -9.98
C LEU A 225 -1.20 -3.19 -11.32
N ILE A 226 -1.95 -3.20 -12.40
CA ILE A 226 -1.53 -2.74 -13.73
C ILE A 226 -2.27 -1.43 -13.97
N GLY A 227 -1.55 -0.32 -14.02
CA GLY A 227 -2.10 1.01 -14.23
C GLY A 227 -1.82 1.53 -15.64
N PHE A 228 -2.86 2.07 -16.28
CA PHE A 228 -2.79 2.73 -17.58
C PHE A 228 -2.85 4.24 -17.34
N PHE A 229 -1.76 4.93 -17.62
CA PHE A 229 -1.62 6.36 -17.39
C PHE A 229 -1.34 7.09 -18.68
N GLU A 230 -1.88 8.29 -18.78
CA GLU A 230 -1.69 9.18 -19.90
C GLU A 230 -1.37 10.58 -19.38
N ARG A 231 -0.36 11.21 -19.96
CA ARG A 231 0.09 12.53 -19.57
C ARG A 231 -1.00 13.57 -19.91
N LYS A 232 -1.28 14.45 -18.97
CA LYS A 232 -2.17 15.60 -19.17
C LYS A 232 -1.45 16.64 -20.02
N ARG A 233 -2.22 17.39 -20.82
CA ARG A 233 -1.69 18.54 -21.59
C ARG A 233 -1.08 19.60 -20.68
N THR A 234 -1.70 19.83 -19.53
CA THR A 234 -1.21 20.75 -18.49
C THR A 234 -1.37 20.08 -17.14
N GLY A 235 -0.39 20.30 -16.26
CA GLY A 235 -0.45 19.78 -14.90
C GLY A 235 -1.57 20.45 -14.10
N LYS A 236 -2.37 19.67 -13.39
CA LYS A 236 -3.50 20.16 -12.59
C LYS A 236 -3.90 19.18 -11.49
N ASN A 237 -4.18 19.73 -10.32
CA ASN A 237 -4.89 19.04 -9.24
C ASN A 237 -6.39 19.03 -9.55
N GLU A 238 -6.91 17.87 -9.95
CA GLU A 238 -8.32 17.67 -10.24
C GLU A 238 -8.75 16.27 -9.82
N VAL A 239 -10.05 16.05 -9.62
CA VAL A 239 -10.57 14.72 -9.30
C VAL A 239 -10.31 13.78 -10.48
N ILE A 240 -9.65 12.65 -10.22
CA ILE A 240 -9.38 11.63 -11.22
C ILE A 240 -10.39 10.49 -11.06
N ASN A 241 -11.22 10.30 -12.07
CA ASN A 241 -12.21 9.23 -12.13
C ASN A 241 -11.78 8.16 -13.13
N PHE A 242 -11.85 6.89 -12.73
CA PHE A 242 -11.53 5.77 -13.63
C PHE A 242 -12.25 4.48 -13.23
N GLU A 243 -12.33 3.53 -14.15
CA GLU A 243 -12.78 2.17 -13.87
C GLU A 243 -11.61 1.28 -13.46
N GLY A 244 -11.76 0.61 -12.32
CA GLY A 244 -10.86 -0.44 -11.87
C GLY A 244 -11.52 -1.82 -11.92
N ILE A 245 -10.78 -2.81 -12.39
CA ILE A 245 -11.19 -4.22 -12.39
C ILE A 245 -10.32 -4.95 -11.37
N LYS A 246 -10.95 -5.52 -10.36
CA LYS A 246 -10.29 -6.12 -9.21
C LYS A 246 -10.47 -7.63 -9.22
N PHE A 247 -9.35 -8.35 -9.16
CA PHE A 247 -9.30 -9.80 -9.07
C PHE A 247 -9.05 -10.21 -7.62
N LYS A 248 -10.02 -10.91 -7.05
CA LYS A 248 -9.98 -11.42 -5.68
C LYS A 248 -9.68 -12.91 -5.66
N LYS A 249 -9.46 -13.44 -4.46
CA LYS A 249 -9.42 -14.88 -4.22
C LYS A 249 -10.71 -15.55 -4.71
N ASN A 250 -10.60 -16.84 -5.02
CA ASN A 250 -11.69 -17.67 -5.55
C ASN A 250 -12.26 -17.12 -6.88
N GLU A 251 -11.40 -16.56 -7.72
CA GLU A 251 -11.72 -16.07 -9.07
C GLU A 251 -12.82 -14.99 -9.13
N ARG A 252 -13.14 -14.38 -7.98
CA ARG A 252 -14.13 -13.31 -7.93
C ARG A 252 -13.58 -12.04 -8.57
N ILE A 253 -14.29 -11.51 -9.55
CA ILE A 253 -13.97 -10.26 -10.24
C ILE A 253 -14.96 -9.18 -9.79
N ILE A 254 -14.45 -8.00 -9.45
CA ILE A 254 -15.25 -6.82 -9.09
C ILE A 254 -14.88 -5.67 -10.01
N LYS A 255 -15.87 -5.02 -10.60
CA LYS A 255 -15.70 -3.75 -11.31
C LYS A 255 -16.11 -2.61 -10.38
N ARG A 256 -15.27 -1.58 -10.28
CA ARG A 256 -15.53 -0.43 -9.40
C ARG A 256 -15.12 0.87 -10.10
N LYS A 257 -15.91 1.93 -9.89
CA LYS A 257 -15.50 3.30 -10.24
C LYS A 257 -14.74 3.90 -9.07
N TYR A 258 -13.54 4.40 -9.35
CA TYR A 258 -12.70 5.10 -8.39
C TYR A 258 -12.79 6.61 -8.65
N SER A 259 -12.82 7.39 -7.57
CA SER A 259 -12.74 8.85 -7.59
C SER A 259 -11.61 9.30 -6.66
N LEU A 260 -10.46 9.67 -7.22
CA LEU A 260 -9.31 10.12 -6.45
C LEU A 260 -9.32 11.64 -6.32
N LYS A 261 -9.52 12.13 -5.11
CA LYS A 261 -9.61 13.57 -4.81
C LYS A 261 -8.24 14.14 -4.40
N PRO A 262 -7.81 15.30 -4.94
CA PRO A 262 -6.55 15.95 -4.55
C PRO A 262 -6.44 16.26 -3.05
N ASP A 263 -7.54 16.69 -2.43
CA ASP A 263 -7.60 17.04 -0.99
C ASP A 263 -7.24 15.84 -0.09
N TYR A 264 -7.47 14.63 -0.59
CA TYR A 264 -7.15 13.37 0.06
C TYR A 264 -5.94 12.67 -0.57
N GLN A 265 -5.04 13.46 -1.17
CA GLN A 265 -3.77 13.02 -1.76
C GLN A 265 -3.97 11.90 -2.79
N PHE A 266 -5.08 11.97 -3.53
CA PHE A 266 -5.48 11.00 -4.54
C PHE A 266 -5.59 9.57 -3.99
N ARG A 267 -6.05 9.39 -2.75
CA ARG A 267 -6.23 8.05 -2.13
C ARG A 267 -7.59 7.49 -2.45
N ALA A 268 -7.60 6.21 -2.83
CA ALA A 268 -8.85 5.46 -2.93
C ALA A 268 -9.47 5.30 -1.53
N GLY A 269 -10.80 5.35 -1.46
CA GLY A 269 -11.53 5.31 -0.20
C GLY A 269 -11.51 6.63 0.57
N SER A 270 -11.48 7.79 -0.12
CA SER A 270 -11.51 9.11 0.53
C SER A 270 -12.81 9.36 1.28
N GLU A 271 -13.88 8.66 0.93
CA GLU A 271 -15.19 8.72 1.57
C GLU A 271 -15.10 8.44 3.08
N PHE A 272 -14.15 7.60 3.51
CA PHE A 272 -13.88 7.39 4.93
C PHE A 272 -13.24 8.61 5.60
N GLU A 273 -12.25 9.26 4.96
CA GLU A 273 -11.64 10.47 5.53
C GLU A 273 -12.62 11.65 5.53
N GLU A 274 -13.47 11.76 4.50
CA GLU A 274 -14.58 12.71 4.44
C GLU A 274 -15.55 12.50 5.60
N PHE A 275 -15.90 11.24 5.89
CA PHE A 275 -16.69 10.90 7.07
C PHE A 275 -15.99 11.35 8.36
N LEU A 276 -14.71 11.02 8.53
CA LEU A 276 -13.95 11.39 9.73
C LEU A 276 -13.88 12.91 9.97
N GLU A 277 -13.84 13.70 8.89
CA GLU A 277 -13.81 15.15 8.95
C GLU A 277 -15.20 15.74 9.21
N LYS A 278 -16.21 15.27 8.47
CA LYS A 278 -17.60 15.71 8.60
C LYS A 278 -18.18 15.40 9.97
N TYR A 279 -17.87 14.21 10.51
CA TYR A 279 -18.46 13.69 11.73
C TYR A 279 -17.57 13.86 12.97
N ARG A 280 -16.55 14.71 12.88
CA ARG A 280 -15.71 15.03 14.04
C ARG A 280 -16.52 15.85 15.05
N CYS A 281 -16.57 15.40 16.29
CA CYS A 281 -17.28 16.11 17.35
C CYS A 281 -16.60 17.44 17.71
N LYS A 282 -17.40 18.41 18.19
CA LYS A 282 -16.92 19.72 18.67
C LYS A 282 -15.97 19.57 19.86
N ASN A 283 -16.34 18.74 20.84
CA ASN A 283 -15.48 18.38 21.97
C ASN A 283 -15.11 16.89 21.89
N PRO A 284 -14.10 16.51 21.09
CA PRO A 284 -13.78 15.11 20.89
C PRO A 284 -12.90 14.55 22.01
N LEU A 285 -13.01 13.24 22.25
CA LEU A 285 -12.08 12.51 23.09
C LEU A 285 -10.64 12.64 22.56
N LYS A 286 -9.69 12.94 23.45
CA LYS A 286 -8.26 12.89 23.16
C LYS A 286 -7.75 11.47 23.40
N VAL A 287 -6.85 11.03 22.51
CA VAL A 287 -6.29 9.67 22.54
C VAL A 287 -4.78 9.71 22.48
N ASN A 288 -4.17 9.17 23.53
CA ASN A 288 -2.75 8.91 23.64
C ASN A 288 -2.48 7.40 23.49
N TYR A 289 -1.27 7.05 23.04
CA TYR A 289 -0.89 5.67 22.76
C TYR A 289 0.34 5.27 23.55
N TYR A 290 0.43 3.96 23.81
CA TYR A 290 1.56 3.27 24.44
C TYR A 290 1.76 3.57 25.93
N LEU A 291 2.13 2.52 26.67
CA LEU A 291 2.82 2.62 27.95
C LEU A 291 4.28 2.21 27.72
N GLN A 292 5.21 3.12 27.94
CA GLN A 292 6.63 2.94 27.62
C GLN A 292 7.51 3.00 28.86
N LYS A 293 8.77 2.57 28.72
CA LYS A 293 9.78 2.59 29.79
C LYS A 293 9.94 3.97 30.44
N LYS A 294 9.81 5.06 29.68
CA LYS A 294 9.87 6.43 30.21
C LYS A 294 8.73 6.73 31.19
N ASP A 295 7.54 6.18 30.95
CA ASP A 295 6.38 6.41 31.81
C ASP A 295 6.56 5.73 33.17
N LEU A 296 7.24 4.57 33.20
CA LEU A 296 7.63 3.87 34.43
C LEU A 296 8.68 4.64 35.24
N LYS A 297 9.70 5.20 34.57
CA LYS A 297 10.77 5.95 35.26
C LYS A 297 10.25 7.14 36.08
N HIS A 298 9.15 7.75 35.64
CA HIS A 298 8.52 8.86 36.35
C HIS A 298 7.44 8.43 37.34
N ASN A 299 7.16 7.13 37.46
CA ASN A 299 6.06 6.58 38.25
C ASN A 299 6.49 5.31 38.99
N ASP A 300 7.67 5.33 39.61
CA ASP A 300 8.11 4.20 40.45
C ASP A 300 7.23 4.07 41.70
N GLY A 301 7.10 2.85 42.22
CA GLY A 301 6.32 2.55 43.41
C GLY A 301 5.98 1.08 43.58
N ASP A 302 5.38 0.71 44.71
CA ASP A 302 5.26 -0.71 45.11
C ASP A 302 4.05 -1.45 44.54
N SER A 303 3.18 -0.76 43.77
CA SER A 303 1.95 -1.35 43.26
C SER A 303 2.22 -2.27 42.09
N ASP A 304 1.79 -3.53 42.19
CA ASP A 304 1.91 -4.49 41.10
C ASP A 304 0.91 -4.19 39.97
N LEU A 305 1.41 -4.13 38.75
CA LEU A 305 0.62 -4.02 37.51
C LEU A 305 0.99 -5.17 36.58
N LEU A 306 0.03 -6.01 36.24
CA LEU A 306 0.23 -7.12 35.30
C LEU A 306 0.01 -6.63 33.85
N VAL A 307 1.02 -6.81 32.99
CA VAL A 307 0.98 -6.37 31.59
C VAL A 307 1.48 -7.45 30.64
N ILE A 308 1.15 -7.34 29.36
CA ILE A 308 1.95 -7.97 28.29
C ILE A 308 3.06 -7.01 27.85
N ASP A 309 4.24 -7.54 27.51
CA ASP A 309 5.32 -6.75 26.89
C ASP A 309 5.40 -7.03 25.39
N THR A 310 4.98 -6.06 24.60
CA THR A 310 4.94 -6.16 23.13
C THR A 310 6.32 -6.23 22.47
N SER A 311 7.39 -5.94 23.23
CA SER A 311 8.77 -6.11 22.76
C SER A 311 9.30 -7.53 23.01
N CYS A 312 8.57 -8.36 23.75
CA CYS A 312 8.94 -9.74 24.08
C CYS A 312 7.88 -10.71 23.56
N TYR A 313 7.95 -11.03 22.26
CA TYR A 313 7.09 -12.02 21.62
C TYR A 313 7.86 -13.33 21.43
N ALA A 314 7.36 -14.42 22.03
CA ALA A 314 7.97 -15.74 21.97
C ALA A 314 6.88 -16.81 21.92
N SER A 315 7.11 -17.89 21.17
CA SER A 315 6.17 -19.03 21.09
C SER A 315 4.73 -18.64 20.75
N ASN A 316 4.56 -17.71 19.80
CA ASN A 316 3.27 -17.16 19.37
C ASN A 316 2.48 -16.35 20.42
N GLU A 317 3.12 -15.94 21.51
CA GLU A 317 2.48 -15.13 22.54
C GLU A 317 3.37 -13.98 23.02
N TYR A 318 2.73 -12.96 23.59
CA TYR A 318 3.44 -11.89 24.29
C TYR A 318 3.71 -12.31 25.73
N LEU A 319 4.95 -12.14 26.19
CA LEU A 319 5.31 -12.46 27.57
C LEU A 319 4.58 -11.52 28.55
N LYS A 320 3.98 -12.13 29.57
CA LYS A 320 3.38 -11.40 30.69
C LYS A 320 4.47 -10.96 31.67
N LYS A 321 4.38 -9.73 32.16
CA LYS A 321 5.31 -9.15 33.15
C LYS A 321 4.54 -8.47 34.27
N ARG A 322 5.09 -8.54 35.49
CA ARG A 322 4.65 -7.69 36.61
C ARG A 322 5.57 -6.48 36.70
N LEU A 323 4.98 -5.30 36.71
CA LEU A 323 5.69 -4.03 36.88
C LEU A 323 5.35 -3.46 38.25
N LYS A 324 6.35 -2.89 38.91
CA LYS A 324 6.20 -2.08 40.12
C LYS A 324 6.03 -0.62 39.69
N VAL A 325 4.88 -0.03 40.05
CA VAL A 325 4.51 1.33 39.64
C VAL A 325 3.81 2.09 40.76
N SER A 326 3.70 3.40 40.60
CA SER A 326 2.88 4.26 41.44
C SER A 326 1.40 3.87 41.36
N LYS A 327 0.64 4.11 42.43
CA LYS A 327 -0.82 3.89 42.46
C LYS A 327 -1.54 4.65 41.35
N SER A 328 -1.10 5.89 41.09
CA SER A 328 -1.67 6.75 40.04
C SER A 328 -1.52 6.13 38.65
N LEU A 329 -0.33 5.64 38.30
CA LEU A 329 -0.12 4.99 37.00
C LEU A 329 -0.91 3.69 36.88
N LYS A 330 -0.96 2.88 37.96
CA LYS A 330 -1.79 1.66 37.98
C LYS A 330 -3.26 1.98 37.70
N GLU A 331 -3.83 2.98 38.36
CA GLU A 331 -5.23 3.39 38.12
C GLU A 331 -5.43 3.96 36.71
N LYS A 332 -4.49 4.74 36.19
CA LYS A 332 -4.52 5.21 34.80
C LYS A 332 -4.55 4.05 33.80
N VAL A 333 -3.73 3.02 34.01
CA VAL A 333 -3.69 1.84 33.13
C VAL A 333 -4.99 1.03 33.25
N LYS A 334 -5.45 0.75 34.47
CA LYS A 334 -6.64 -0.07 34.73
C LYS A 334 -7.97 0.60 34.34
N SER A 335 -8.00 1.92 34.33
CA SER A 335 -9.17 2.68 33.87
C SER A 335 -9.29 2.67 32.35
N ASN A 336 -8.22 2.40 31.59
CA ASN A 336 -8.22 2.37 30.13
C ASN A 336 -8.14 0.92 29.62
N ILE A 337 -9.30 0.29 29.41
CA ILE A 337 -9.40 -1.15 29.15
C ILE A 337 -9.19 -1.55 27.68
N LEU A 338 -9.06 -0.57 26.79
CA LEU A 338 -9.06 -0.78 25.36
C LEU A 338 -7.64 -0.78 24.76
N TYR A 339 -7.47 -1.55 23.70
CA TYR A 339 -6.32 -1.46 22.82
C TYR A 339 -6.76 -1.46 21.36
N VAL A 340 -5.93 -0.88 20.48
CA VAL A 340 -6.11 -0.94 19.04
C VAL A 340 -5.28 -2.07 18.45
N ARG A 341 -5.93 -2.89 17.61
CA ARG A 341 -5.27 -3.78 16.66
C ARG A 341 -5.22 -3.07 15.31
N THR A 342 -4.03 -2.88 14.79
CA THR A 342 -3.75 -2.06 13.60
C THR A 342 -3.46 -2.88 12.35
N VAL A 343 -3.26 -4.20 12.46
CA VAL A 343 -3.10 -5.12 11.33
C VAL A 343 -4.11 -6.25 11.48
N ASP A 344 -4.83 -6.57 10.40
CA ASP A 344 -5.69 -7.75 10.35
C ASP A 344 -4.85 -9.00 10.65
N THR A 345 -5.32 -9.96 11.44
CA THR A 345 -4.57 -11.22 11.66
C THR A 345 -4.70 -12.18 10.47
N GLY A 346 -5.79 -12.06 9.70
CA GLY A 346 -6.10 -12.91 8.55
C GLY A 346 -7.44 -13.66 8.66
N SER A 347 -8.13 -13.56 9.79
CA SER A 347 -9.51 -14.02 9.98
C SER A 347 -10.45 -12.84 10.20
N TYR A 348 -11.76 -13.05 10.01
CA TYR A 348 -12.78 -12.02 10.26
C TYR A 348 -12.79 -11.51 11.70
N GLN A 349 -12.65 -12.39 12.70
CA GLN A 349 -12.49 -12.01 14.13
C GLN A 349 -11.13 -11.34 14.43
N GLY A 350 -10.22 -11.45 13.47
CA GLY A 350 -8.87 -10.92 13.48
C GLY A 350 -8.73 -9.50 12.97
N ARG A 351 -9.82 -8.86 12.53
CA ARG A 351 -9.77 -7.56 11.83
C ARG A 351 -9.18 -6.44 12.68
N VAL A 352 -8.64 -5.42 12.03
CA VAL A 352 -8.25 -4.17 12.71
C VAL A 352 -9.45 -3.57 13.43
N GLY A 353 -9.23 -2.93 14.57
CA GLY A 353 -10.32 -2.47 15.42
C GLY A 353 -9.90 -2.16 16.85
N LEU A 354 -10.87 -1.80 17.68
CA LEU A 354 -10.71 -1.70 19.14
C LEU A 354 -11.10 -3.01 19.82
N TYR A 355 -10.32 -3.40 20.81
CA TYR A 355 -10.44 -4.66 21.55
C TYR A 355 -10.19 -4.43 23.04
N ASN A 356 -10.55 -5.41 23.87
CA ASN A 356 -10.40 -5.32 25.32
C ASN A 356 -9.15 -6.08 25.77
N ILE A 357 -8.29 -5.42 26.54
CA ILE A 357 -7.01 -5.96 27.00
C ILE A 357 -7.22 -7.20 27.88
N HIS A 358 -8.19 -7.15 28.79
CA HIS A 358 -8.43 -8.24 29.72
C HIS A 358 -9.06 -9.45 29.03
N GLU A 359 -10.00 -9.21 28.10
CA GLU A 359 -10.66 -10.27 27.33
C GLU A 359 -9.64 -11.05 26.46
N ASP A 360 -8.68 -10.36 25.84
CA ASP A 360 -7.77 -10.99 24.88
C ASP A 360 -6.47 -11.52 25.50
N PHE A 361 -5.99 -10.91 26.60
CA PHE A 361 -4.67 -11.23 27.16
C PHE A 361 -4.71 -11.65 28.65
N GLY A 362 -5.82 -11.42 29.35
CA GLY A 362 -5.93 -11.69 30.78
C GLY A 362 -4.97 -10.84 31.64
N VAL A 363 -4.66 -9.62 31.20
CA VAL A 363 -3.79 -8.67 31.91
C VAL A 363 -4.47 -7.31 32.11
N GLU A 364 -3.82 -6.39 32.82
CA GLU A 364 -4.35 -5.05 33.13
C GLU A 364 -3.89 -3.98 32.14
N GLY A 365 -2.78 -4.19 31.43
CA GLY A 365 -2.25 -3.21 30.47
C GLY A 365 -1.31 -3.80 29.42
N ILE A 366 -0.89 -2.95 28.48
CA ILE A 366 0.04 -3.31 27.40
C ILE A 366 1.26 -2.39 27.46
N TYR A 367 2.43 -3.00 27.64
CA TYR A 367 3.71 -2.32 27.82
C TYR A 367 4.64 -2.50 26.63
N VAL A 368 5.52 -1.52 26.42
CA VAL A 368 6.61 -1.55 25.43
C VAL A 368 7.94 -1.29 26.13
N SER A 369 8.76 -2.34 26.32
CA SER A 369 10.10 -2.18 26.90
C SER A 369 11.17 -1.72 25.91
N GLY A 370 10.99 -2.02 24.63
CA GLY A 370 11.91 -1.70 23.53
C GLY A 370 11.30 -0.76 22.50
N ASN A 371 11.50 -1.09 21.22
CA ASN A 371 10.98 -0.28 20.11
C ASN A 371 9.47 -0.46 19.95
N THR A 372 8.79 0.62 19.57
CA THR A 372 7.38 0.54 19.20
C THR A 372 7.24 -0.13 17.83
N TYR A 373 6.39 -1.15 17.76
CA TYR A 373 6.00 -1.78 16.51
C TYR A 373 4.53 -1.54 16.28
N ARG A 374 4.21 -0.84 15.19
CA ARG A 374 2.83 -0.51 14.82
C ARG A 374 1.99 -1.73 14.46
N THR A 375 2.56 -2.93 14.45
CA THR A 375 1.86 -4.19 14.19
C THR A 375 1.50 -4.95 15.46
N SER A 376 1.99 -4.50 16.62
CA SER A 376 1.64 -5.06 17.92
C SER A 376 0.34 -4.45 18.45
N PRO A 377 -0.35 -5.09 19.42
CA PRO A 377 -1.40 -4.47 20.22
C PRO A 377 -0.93 -3.16 20.86
N ILE A 378 -1.75 -2.11 20.81
CA ILE A 378 -1.39 -0.80 21.37
C ILE A 378 -2.50 -0.33 22.30
N GLN A 379 -2.24 -0.25 23.61
CA GLN A 379 -3.19 0.31 24.56
C GLN A 379 -3.46 1.79 24.24
N ILE A 380 -4.74 2.16 24.32
CA ILE A 380 -5.21 3.53 24.14
C ILE A 380 -5.49 4.16 25.49
N PHE A 381 -5.13 5.43 25.66
CA PHE A 381 -5.41 6.23 26.86
C PHE A 381 -6.31 7.39 26.47
N ILE A 382 -7.49 7.46 27.09
CA ILE A 382 -8.58 8.36 26.72
C ILE A 382 -8.65 9.52 27.72
N GLU A 383 -8.78 10.74 27.19
CA GLU A 383 -8.91 11.97 27.96
C GLU A 383 -10.07 12.84 27.42
N PRO A 384 -11.01 13.31 28.28
CA PRO A 384 -11.14 13.00 29.71
C PRO A 384 -11.45 11.52 29.96
N SER A 385 -11.27 11.07 31.21
CA SER A 385 -11.55 9.68 31.56
C SER A 385 -13.05 9.38 31.41
N ILE A 386 -13.36 8.25 30.81
CA ILE A 386 -14.73 7.77 30.62
C ILE A 386 -14.91 6.39 31.27
N SER A 387 -16.13 6.09 31.70
CA SER A 387 -16.43 4.84 32.39
C SER A 387 -16.10 3.60 31.53
N LYS A 388 -15.83 2.46 32.18
CA LYS A 388 -15.61 1.19 31.47
C LYS A 388 -16.83 0.76 30.63
N LYS A 389 -18.05 1.09 31.07
CA LYS A 389 -19.28 0.87 30.30
C LYS A 389 -19.25 1.68 29.00
N THR A 390 -18.90 2.96 29.10
CA THR A 390 -18.75 3.87 27.96
C THR A 390 -17.65 3.42 27.00
N GLN A 391 -16.52 2.91 27.50
CA GLN A 391 -15.46 2.34 26.64
C GLN A 391 -15.93 1.12 25.86
N LYS A 392 -16.79 0.27 26.45
CA LYS A 392 -17.40 -0.84 25.71
C LYS A 392 -18.32 -0.35 24.60
N THR A 393 -19.07 0.74 24.81
CA THR A 393 -19.86 1.39 23.76
C THR A 393 -18.95 1.97 22.68
N LEU A 394 -17.89 2.70 23.04
CA LEU A 394 -16.89 3.22 22.09
C LEU A 394 -16.29 2.11 21.23
N ARG A 395 -15.93 0.96 21.82
CA ARG A 395 -15.43 -0.20 21.07
C ARG A 395 -16.43 -0.66 19.99
N ARG A 396 -17.71 -0.81 20.36
CA ARG A 396 -18.76 -1.26 19.44
C ARG A 396 -19.00 -0.23 18.34
N PHE A 397 -19.13 1.04 18.71
CA PHE A 397 -19.27 2.16 17.78
C PHE A 397 -18.14 2.19 16.74
N PHE A 398 -16.88 2.14 17.23
CA PHE A 398 -15.70 2.18 16.38
C PHE A 398 -15.68 1.02 15.39
N ASN A 399 -15.88 -0.20 15.86
CA ASN A 399 -15.82 -1.39 15.02
C ASN A 399 -16.99 -1.43 14.04
N LEU A 400 -18.19 -1.00 14.45
CA LEU A 400 -19.37 -0.92 13.59
C LEU A 400 -19.14 0.02 12.40
N ILE A 401 -18.65 1.24 12.65
CA ILE A 401 -18.34 2.20 11.57
C ILE A 401 -17.26 1.64 10.66
N LEU A 402 -16.21 1.04 11.24
CA LEU A 402 -15.12 0.47 10.46
C LEU A 402 -15.64 -0.63 9.52
N GLU A 403 -16.44 -1.57 10.02
CA GLU A 403 -17.00 -2.66 9.21
C GLU A 403 -17.96 -2.15 8.14
N HIS A 404 -18.79 -1.15 8.43
CA HIS A 404 -19.62 -0.49 7.42
C HIS A 404 -18.77 0.02 6.24
N PHE A 405 -17.70 0.77 6.50
CA PHE A 405 -16.82 1.25 5.43
C PHE A 405 -16.02 0.12 4.78
N ARG A 406 -15.75 -1.00 5.47
CA ARG A 406 -15.10 -2.16 4.84
C ARG A 406 -16.01 -2.82 3.82
N GLU A 407 -17.31 -2.84 4.05
CA GLU A 407 -18.31 -3.36 3.11
C GLU A 407 -18.48 -2.39 1.93
N GLU A 408 -18.78 -1.12 2.21
CA GLU A 408 -19.04 -0.10 1.18
C GLU A 408 -17.81 0.16 0.29
N LEU A 409 -16.63 0.26 0.89
CA LEU A 409 -15.39 0.63 0.21
C LEU A 409 -14.47 -0.56 -0.06
N ASP A 410 -14.93 -1.79 0.16
CA ASP A 410 -14.11 -3.00 0.02
C ASP A 410 -12.77 -2.92 0.79
N SER A 411 -12.80 -2.26 1.95
CA SER A 411 -11.64 -1.99 2.81
C SER A 411 -10.50 -1.19 2.13
N GLU A 412 -10.79 -0.44 1.06
CA GLU A 412 -9.78 0.26 0.25
C GLU A 412 -9.29 1.58 0.87
N PHE A 413 -10.04 2.11 1.85
CA PHE A 413 -9.60 3.20 2.72
C PHE A 413 -8.50 2.79 3.72
N LEU A 414 -8.16 1.49 3.77
CA LEU A 414 -7.07 0.94 4.57
C LEU A 414 -5.86 0.59 3.70
N THR A 415 -4.66 0.68 4.27
CA THR A 415 -3.44 0.29 3.55
C THR A 415 -3.43 -1.23 3.36
N THR A 416 -3.10 -1.70 2.16
CA THR A 416 -2.98 -3.14 1.89
C THR A 416 -1.72 -3.71 2.53
N TYR A 417 -1.88 -4.76 3.32
CA TYR A 417 -0.77 -5.50 3.92
C TYR A 417 -0.23 -6.54 2.92
N LYS A 418 0.91 -7.15 3.24
CA LYS A 418 1.57 -8.15 2.39
C LYS A 418 0.64 -9.32 2.04
N TYR A 419 0.94 -10.04 0.95
CA TYR A 419 0.25 -11.27 0.60
C TYR A 419 0.22 -12.23 1.79
N SER A 420 -0.90 -12.93 1.89
CA SER A 420 -1.10 -13.98 2.87
C SER A 420 -2.15 -14.95 2.36
N ASP A 421 -2.10 -16.17 2.85
CA ASP A 421 -3.11 -17.20 2.58
C ASP A 421 -4.41 -16.99 3.38
N ALA A 422 -4.54 -15.84 4.05
CA ALA A 422 -5.74 -15.40 4.77
C ALA A 422 -7.01 -15.40 3.91
N GLU A 423 -8.19 -15.47 4.53
CA GLU A 423 -9.49 -15.52 3.84
C GLU A 423 -9.73 -14.30 2.92
N TYR A 424 -9.08 -13.18 3.23
CA TYR A 424 -9.14 -11.95 2.46
C TYR A 424 -7.81 -11.19 2.53
N THR A 425 -7.68 -10.15 1.71
CA THR A 425 -6.50 -9.28 1.70
C THR A 425 -6.40 -8.51 3.01
N ARG A 426 -5.40 -8.88 3.83
CA ARG A 426 -5.13 -8.22 5.11
C ARG A 426 -4.89 -6.72 4.93
N LYS A 427 -5.42 -5.93 5.85
CA LYS A 427 -5.32 -4.48 5.85
C LYS A 427 -4.61 -3.95 7.09
N TYR A 428 -4.14 -2.72 6.98
CA TYR A 428 -3.50 -1.95 8.04
C TYR A 428 -4.25 -0.64 8.29
N LEU A 429 -4.61 -0.39 9.54
CA LEU A 429 -5.24 0.83 10.04
C LEU A 429 -4.21 1.71 10.73
N GLY A 430 -4.07 2.96 10.27
CA GLY A 430 -3.15 3.92 10.88
C GLY A 430 -3.63 4.43 12.24
N LEU A 431 -2.68 4.75 13.14
CA LEU A 431 -2.99 5.36 14.44
C LEU A 431 -3.64 6.75 14.31
N THR A 432 -3.35 7.49 13.25
CA THR A 432 -4.03 8.76 12.95
C THR A 432 -5.50 8.52 12.59
N GLN A 433 -5.78 7.53 11.74
CA GLN A 433 -7.15 7.14 11.38
C GLN A 433 -7.91 6.62 12.60
N THR A 434 -7.26 5.80 13.45
CA THR A 434 -7.81 5.34 14.73
C THR A 434 -8.21 6.52 15.62
N ARG A 435 -7.32 7.50 15.77
CA ARG A 435 -7.61 8.70 16.57
C ARG A 435 -8.79 9.47 15.99
N LYS A 436 -8.77 9.78 14.68
CA LYS A 436 -9.84 10.51 14.02
C LYS A 436 -11.20 9.80 14.18
N LEU A 437 -11.24 8.47 14.07
CA LEU A 437 -12.50 7.73 14.25
C LEU A 437 -13.03 7.80 15.68
N ILE A 438 -12.15 7.71 16.70
CA ILE A 438 -12.56 7.93 18.09
C ILE A 438 -13.09 9.36 18.31
N GLN A 439 -12.56 10.34 17.58
CA GLN A 439 -13.01 11.74 17.66
C GLN A 439 -14.41 11.98 17.05
N THR A 440 -15.00 10.99 16.40
CA THR A 440 -16.40 11.03 15.93
C THR A 440 -17.41 10.52 16.97
N PHE A 441 -16.94 10.08 18.14
CA PHE A 441 -17.80 9.55 19.20
C PHE A 441 -18.29 10.69 20.12
N PRO A 442 -19.60 11.02 20.16
CA PRO A 442 -20.14 12.28 20.67
C PRO A 442 -20.30 12.34 22.20
N ILE A 443 -19.62 11.47 22.94
CA ILE A 443 -19.96 11.16 24.33
C ILE A 443 -19.81 12.32 25.33
N LEU A 444 -19.03 13.34 25.00
CA LEU A 444 -18.85 14.50 25.88
C LEU A 444 -19.98 15.53 25.76
N ASP A 445 -20.66 15.55 24.62
CA ASP A 445 -21.69 16.54 24.29
C ASP A 445 -23.10 15.92 24.20
N ILE A 446 -23.20 14.58 24.14
CA ILE A 446 -24.47 13.86 23.97
C ILE A 446 -25.41 13.99 25.18
N ILE A 447 -26.67 14.32 24.92
CA ILE A 447 -27.71 14.37 25.94
C ILE A 447 -28.23 12.97 26.29
N GLU A 448 -28.93 12.82 27.42
CA GLU A 448 -29.33 11.51 27.94
C GLU A 448 -30.29 10.75 27.01
N SER A 449 -31.29 11.42 26.41
CA SER A 449 -32.20 10.81 25.43
C SER A 449 -31.45 10.21 24.25
N ASP A 450 -30.49 10.97 23.73
CA ASP A 450 -29.73 10.62 22.53
C ASP A 450 -28.68 9.55 22.84
N LEU A 451 -28.21 9.47 24.08
CA LEU A 451 -27.33 8.40 24.53
C LEU A 451 -28.05 7.04 24.52
N GLU A 452 -29.34 6.99 24.85
CA GLU A 452 -30.14 5.77 24.73
C GLU A 452 -30.27 5.34 23.27
N ASP A 453 -30.57 6.29 22.39
CA ASP A 453 -30.68 6.08 20.95
C ASP A 453 -29.34 5.66 20.32
N LEU A 454 -28.23 6.30 20.69
CA LEU A 454 -26.88 5.90 20.28
C LEU A 454 -26.62 4.43 20.64
N ASN A 455 -26.91 4.03 21.88
CA ASN A 455 -26.73 2.66 22.33
C ASN A 455 -27.69 1.68 21.64
N LYS A 456 -28.90 2.12 21.28
CA LYS A 456 -29.87 1.34 20.51
C LYS A 456 -29.36 1.13 19.07
N TYR A 457 -29.00 2.18 18.36
CA TYR A 457 -28.52 2.11 16.97
C TYR A 457 -27.22 1.30 16.85
N ILE A 458 -26.29 1.43 17.80
CA ILE A 458 -25.09 0.58 17.83
C ILE A 458 -25.44 -0.91 18.01
N ARG A 459 -26.42 -1.24 18.87
CA ARG A 459 -26.84 -2.63 19.10
C ARG A 459 -27.61 -3.23 17.93
N GLN A 460 -28.36 -2.40 17.21
CA GLN A 460 -29.16 -2.77 16.05
C GLN A 460 -28.37 -2.64 14.73
N GLU A 461 -27.10 -2.21 14.81
CA GLU A 461 -26.24 -1.95 13.65
C GLU A 461 -26.87 -1.00 12.62
N SER A 462 -27.69 -0.07 13.11
CA SER A 462 -28.49 0.88 12.32
C SER A 462 -27.63 2.08 11.90
N ILE A 463 -26.79 1.89 10.88
CA ILE A 463 -25.79 2.88 10.43
C ILE A 463 -26.41 4.21 10.01
N ARG A 464 -27.57 4.19 9.32
CA ARG A 464 -28.19 5.42 8.80
C ARG A 464 -28.67 6.31 9.93
N GLU A 465 -29.36 5.71 10.89
CA GLU A 465 -29.86 6.35 12.10
C GLU A 465 -28.71 6.84 12.97
N LEU A 466 -27.65 6.02 13.11
CA LEU A 466 -26.41 6.42 13.78
C LEU A 466 -25.81 7.67 13.13
N PHE A 467 -25.65 7.69 11.80
CA PHE A 467 -25.10 8.84 11.09
C PHE A 467 -26.00 10.07 11.17
N SER A 468 -27.32 9.89 11.17
CA SER A 468 -28.25 11.00 11.39
C SER A 468 -28.04 11.62 12.77
N LEU A 469 -27.98 10.79 13.82
CA LEU A 469 -27.75 11.23 15.20
C LEU A 469 -26.40 11.96 15.34
N LEU A 470 -25.35 11.47 14.70
CA LEU A 470 -24.02 12.09 14.79
C LEU A 470 -24.01 13.54 14.24
N LEU A 471 -24.87 13.89 13.27
CA LEU A 471 -24.92 15.25 12.72
C LEU A 471 -25.30 16.30 13.76
N ASP A 472 -26.06 15.92 14.78
CA ASP A 472 -26.50 16.84 15.84
C ASP A 472 -25.34 17.25 16.77
N TYR A 473 -24.20 16.52 16.71
CA TYR A 473 -23.05 16.67 17.61
C TYR A 473 -21.75 17.10 16.92
N THR A 474 -21.83 17.50 15.64
CA THR A 474 -20.68 17.84 14.80
C THR A 474 -20.53 19.33 14.54
#